data_AF-A0AA40BZG1-F1
#
_entry.id   AF-A0AA40BZG1-F1
#
_cell.length_a   1.000
_cell.length_b   1.000
_cell.length_c   1.000
_cell.angle_alpha   90.00
_cell.angle_beta   90.00
_cell.angle_gamma   90.00
#
_symmetry.space_group_name_H-M   'P 1'
#
loop_
_entity.id
_entity.type
_entity.pdbx_description
1 polymer ?
#
loop_
_entity_poly.entity_id
_entity_poly.type
_entity_poly.pdbx_seq_one_letter_code
_entity_poly.pdbx_strand_id
1 'polypeptide(L)'
;MHISSVFALALGLAPAWAVPVLELPALDISPGAIPLDKFRLGGDIKLLKPKLPALTGRLDFNLKKRIALNWNDDGDDITKAELTANWDEQEDVKVIDMSDFGSALEKVDCTAPTMSLDFKQSGPYNQAKASWSWVNGASKNNIIMFVNHPSCGDDKAEAPFRVTAIRYDDVKFVAYMTVQEITDLESIIPDGDLVVETLADVDEPIVNTRDLESADLDKRIVAKKTTTISLNRNFDNKNIFSLGSGANYLKLDCTDCGTRGKIKVKLYAKIRWFRVKQSYVEFRAEDVSAFLNLKLHGKGSKTGKGHKVVVPITAYGFEIKRVATLRIAADIGVGYDASIDGEGNVTWGATAKLTSPSVWRECFKGCDDEKTGWVVSTTTVEPKGAGSLKAKLGVHAFITPKAEARIFKSGYEVGVAILAPKFEGTAKVSGNSNGGICANTKAILGVDVDLKVGLQCYVYAGDNYQTPDWRKTLFEKMWTVYDKCFVLAKKP
;
A
#
# COMPACT_ATOMS: atom_id res chain seq x y z
N MET A 1 4.50 -61.94 -21.39
CA MET A 1 3.23 -62.61 -21.75
C MET A 1 2.49 -62.88 -20.44
N HIS A 2 1.35 -62.19 -20.25
CA HIS A 2 0.26 -62.37 -19.26
C HIS A 2 0.46 -62.87 -17.80
N ILE A 3 -0.05 -62.01 -16.89
CA ILE A 3 -0.98 -62.25 -15.76
C ILE A 3 -0.48 -63.04 -14.54
N SER A 4 -0.46 -62.40 -13.36
CA SER A 4 -1.43 -62.70 -12.28
C SER A 4 -1.24 -61.85 -11.03
N SER A 5 -2.38 -61.37 -10.56
CA SER A 5 -2.70 -60.66 -9.32
C SER A 5 -2.24 -61.37 -8.05
N VAL A 6 -1.87 -60.61 -7.03
CA VAL A 6 -1.97 -61.03 -5.62
C VAL A 6 -2.64 -59.93 -4.82
N PHE A 7 -3.85 -60.23 -4.37
CA PHE A 7 -4.59 -59.53 -3.33
C PHE A 7 -3.89 -59.76 -1.98
N ALA A 8 -3.60 -58.69 -1.23
CA ALA A 8 -3.33 -58.77 0.20
C ALA A 8 -4.17 -57.70 0.91
N LEU A 9 -5.21 -58.17 1.57
CA LEU A 9 -6.05 -57.42 2.50
C LEU A 9 -5.25 -57.20 3.79
N ALA A 10 -5.01 -55.94 4.18
CA ALA A 10 -4.54 -55.61 5.52
C ALA A 10 -5.36 -54.43 6.06
N LEU A 11 -6.34 -54.76 6.90
CA LEU A 11 -7.02 -53.86 7.81
C LEU A 11 -6.05 -53.48 8.94
N GLY A 12 -5.91 -52.18 9.22
CA GLY A 12 -5.10 -51.71 10.34
C GLY A 12 -5.05 -50.19 10.50
N LEU A 13 -6.09 -49.63 11.12
CA LEU A 13 -6.08 -48.48 12.04
C LEU A 13 -5.28 -47.22 11.63
N ALA A 14 -5.99 -46.18 11.17
CA ALA A 14 -5.52 -44.80 11.18
C ALA A 14 -6.04 -44.05 12.43
N PRO A 15 -5.20 -43.22 13.06
CA PRO A 15 -5.71 -42.01 13.69
C PRO A 15 -4.96 -40.74 13.28
N ALA A 16 -5.68 -39.62 13.39
CA ALA A 16 -5.17 -38.27 13.65
C ALA A 16 -4.56 -37.45 12.48
N TRP A 17 -5.44 -36.88 11.65
CA TRP A 17 -5.45 -35.45 11.23
C TRP A 17 -4.10 -34.82 10.83
N ALA A 18 -3.62 -35.15 9.63
CA ALA A 18 -2.76 -34.24 8.87
C ALA A 18 -3.64 -33.27 8.07
N VAL A 19 -3.58 -31.99 8.39
CA VAL A 19 -4.16 -30.93 7.54
C VAL A 19 -3.32 -30.88 6.25
N PRO A 20 -3.91 -31.04 5.05
CA PRO A 20 -3.14 -30.93 3.83
C PRO A 20 -2.73 -29.46 3.65
N VAL A 21 -1.42 -29.20 3.71
CA VAL A 21 -0.83 -27.97 3.19
C VAL A 21 -0.86 -28.11 1.66
N LEU A 22 -1.81 -27.41 1.03
CA LEU A 22 -1.93 -27.39 -0.42
C LEU A 22 -0.94 -26.35 -0.96
N GLU A 23 0.15 -26.80 -1.56
CA GLU A 23 1.04 -25.94 -2.36
C GLU A 23 0.28 -25.47 -3.61
N LEU A 24 0.22 -24.14 -3.81
CA LEU A 24 -0.39 -23.52 -4.98
C LEU A 24 0.58 -23.63 -6.17
N PRO A 25 0.09 -23.91 -7.40
CA PRO A 25 0.94 -23.88 -8.58
C PRO A 25 1.44 -22.46 -8.85
N ALA A 26 2.71 -22.34 -9.27
CA ALA A 26 3.28 -21.11 -9.79
C ALA A 26 2.47 -20.65 -11.02
N LEU A 27 2.03 -19.39 -11.00
CA LEU A 27 1.19 -18.79 -12.02
C LEU A 27 2.04 -17.89 -12.91
N ASP A 28 2.05 -18.19 -14.21
CA ASP A 28 2.63 -17.35 -15.26
C ASP A 28 1.68 -16.17 -15.56
N ILE A 29 2.16 -14.94 -15.39
CA ILE A 29 1.37 -13.71 -15.53
C ILE A 29 2.22 -12.65 -16.23
N SER A 30 1.83 -12.29 -17.46
CA SER A 30 2.16 -11.00 -18.06
C SER A 30 0.89 -10.13 -18.01
N PRO A 31 0.82 -9.06 -17.20
CA PRO A 31 -0.29 -8.14 -17.27
C PRO A 31 -0.22 -7.37 -18.60
N GLY A 32 -1.27 -7.45 -19.41
CA GLY A 32 -1.47 -6.51 -20.51
C GLY A 32 -1.55 -5.10 -19.93
N ALA A 33 -0.72 -4.18 -20.43
CA ALA A 33 -0.69 -2.80 -19.96
C ALA A 33 -2.09 -2.17 -20.05
N ILE A 34 -2.67 -1.80 -18.91
CA ILE A 34 -3.95 -1.12 -18.85
C ILE A 34 -3.71 0.37 -19.13
N PRO A 35 -4.47 1.01 -20.05
CA PRO A 35 -4.34 2.44 -20.31
C PRO A 35 -4.62 3.28 -19.06
N LEU A 36 -3.65 4.11 -18.67
CA LEU A 36 -3.66 4.98 -17.48
C LEU A 36 -4.67 6.13 -17.53
N ASP A 37 -5.29 6.39 -18.68
CA ASP A 37 -6.16 7.55 -18.87
C ASP A 37 -7.55 7.38 -18.21
N LYS A 38 -7.87 6.16 -17.75
CA LYS A 38 -9.20 5.80 -17.25
C LYS A 38 -9.34 5.75 -15.74
N PHE A 39 -8.26 5.80 -14.99
CA PHE A 39 -8.31 5.68 -13.54
C PHE A 39 -7.75 6.96 -12.91
N ARG A 40 -8.52 7.50 -11.97
CA ARG A 40 -8.06 8.62 -11.14
C ARG A 40 -8.37 8.25 -9.70
N LEU A 41 -7.35 8.27 -8.85
CA LEU A 41 -7.57 8.24 -7.42
C LEU A 41 -8.42 9.47 -7.04
N GLY A 42 -9.71 9.25 -6.79
CA GLY A 42 -10.64 10.30 -6.38
C GLY A 42 -10.36 10.75 -4.94
N GLY A 43 -10.39 12.07 -4.71
CA GLY A 43 -10.18 12.70 -3.41
C GLY A 43 -9.06 13.75 -3.43
N ASP A 44 -9.02 14.63 -2.42
CA ASP A 44 -7.91 15.55 -2.20
C ASP A 44 -6.66 14.74 -1.80
N ILE A 45 -5.85 14.36 -2.78
CA ILE A 45 -4.57 13.69 -2.53
C ILE A 45 -3.62 14.73 -1.93
N LYS A 46 -3.18 14.51 -0.69
CA LYS A 46 -2.07 15.28 -0.13
C LYS A 46 -0.80 14.78 -0.83
N LEU A 47 -0.39 15.47 -1.89
CA LEU A 47 0.91 15.28 -2.49
C LEU A 47 1.96 15.77 -1.48
N LEU A 48 2.70 14.82 -0.94
CA LEU A 48 3.90 15.05 -0.17
C LEU A 48 4.95 15.58 -1.15
N LYS A 49 5.27 16.86 -1.02
CA LYS A 49 6.39 17.44 -1.77
C LYS A 49 7.66 16.93 -1.10
N PRO A 50 8.49 16.12 -1.78
CA PRO A 50 9.73 15.68 -1.18
C PRO A 50 10.58 16.91 -0.84
N LYS A 51 11.16 16.91 0.36
CA LYS A 51 12.17 17.88 0.73
C LYS A 51 13.42 17.61 -0.11
N LEU A 52 13.92 18.66 -0.74
CA LEU A 52 15.25 18.63 -1.35
C LEU A 52 16.30 18.18 -0.31
N PRO A 53 17.28 17.35 -0.69
CA PRO A 53 18.46 17.09 0.11
C PRO A 53 19.04 18.43 0.57
N ALA A 54 19.17 18.60 1.89
CA ALA A 54 19.84 19.77 2.42
C ALA A 54 21.28 19.81 1.89
N LEU A 55 21.77 21.02 1.57
CA LEU A 55 23.18 21.22 1.25
C LEU A 55 24.02 20.62 2.39
N THR A 56 24.84 19.63 2.06
CA THR A 56 25.44 18.73 3.06
C THR A 56 26.60 19.37 3.82
N GLY A 57 27.05 20.56 3.40
CA GLY A 57 28.22 21.23 3.94
C GLY A 57 29.54 20.50 3.66
N ARG A 58 29.52 19.37 2.93
CA ARG A 58 30.68 18.49 2.71
C ARG A 58 31.78 19.13 1.85
N LEU A 59 31.45 20.14 1.04
CA LEU A 59 32.39 20.79 0.11
C LEU A 59 33.12 19.77 -0.78
N ASP A 60 32.39 18.78 -1.31
CA ASP A 60 32.95 17.75 -2.19
C ASP A 60 32.72 18.13 -3.66
N PHE A 61 33.82 18.49 -4.34
CA PHE A 61 33.84 18.90 -5.75
C PHE A 61 34.23 17.77 -6.69
N ASN A 62 34.45 16.54 -6.18
CA ASN A 62 34.95 15.45 -7.00
C ASN A 62 33.89 14.98 -7.99
N LEU A 63 34.29 14.82 -9.25
CA LEU A 63 33.46 14.17 -10.25
C LEU A 63 33.40 12.67 -9.98
N LYS A 64 32.19 12.11 -9.88
CA LYS A 64 31.92 10.72 -9.51
C LYS A 64 31.49 9.91 -10.73
N LYS A 65 31.39 8.59 -10.56
CA LYS A 65 30.69 7.67 -11.48
C LYS A 65 29.38 7.15 -10.89
N ARG A 66 29.10 7.45 -9.62
CA ARG A 66 27.94 6.96 -8.89
C ARG A 66 27.34 8.08 -8.04
N ILE A 67 26.01 8.08 -7.92
CA ILE A 67 25.27 8.95 -7.01
C ILE A 67 24.16 8.16 -6.31
N ALA A 68 23.72 8.69 -5.18
CA ALA A 68 22.50 8.29 -4.50
C ALA A 68 21.69 9.54 -4.20
N LEU A 69 20.56 9.72 -4.88
CA LEU A 69 19.62 10.81 -4.64
C LEU A 69 18.56 10.33 -3.66
N ASN A 70 18.30 11.12 -2.62
CA ASN A 70 17.47 10.71 -1.50
C ASN A 70 16.39 11.76 -1.25
N TRP A 71 15.14 11.32 -1.25
CA TRP A 71 13.98 12.15 -0.99
C TRP A 71 13.26 11.67 0.26
N ASN A 72 12.90 12.61 1.13
CA ASN A 72 12.08 12.35 2.31
C ASN A 72 10.93 13.35 2.34
N ASP A 73 9.79 12.94 2.90
CA ASP A 73 8.65 13.83 3.13
C ASP A 73 8.93 14.88 4.23
N ASP A 74 8.40 16.09 4.06
CA ASP A 74 8.47 17.16 5.06
C ASP A 74 7.41 16.93 6.16
N GLY A 75 7.89 16.59 7.36
CA GLY A 75 7.14 16.70 8.61
C GLY A 75 6.64 15.38 9.21
N ASP A 76 6.32 14.37 8.40
CA ASP A 76 5.74 13.12 8.89
C ASP A 76 6.59 11.86 8.59
N ASP A 77 7.74 11.96 7.88
CA ASP A 77 8.62 10.83 7.52
C ASP A 77 7.81 9.56 7.15
N ILE A 78 6.84 9.71 6.24
CA ILE A 78 5.94 8.61 5.86
C ILE A 78 6.54 7.80 4.71
N THR A 79 7.22 8.48 3.80
CA THR A 79 7.77 7.88 2.58
C THR A 79 9.21 8.32 2.39
N LYS A 80 10.07 7.38 2.01
CA LYS A 80 11.39 7.67 1.45
C LYS A 80 11.44 7.22 0.01
N ALA A 81 12.26 7.91 -0.75
CA ALA A 81 12.72 7.38 -2.00
C ALA A 81 14.22 7.55 -2.14
N GLU A 82 14.82 6.57 -2.80
CA GLU A 82 16.23 6.55 -3.12
C GLU A 82 16.40 6.13 -4.57
N LEU A 83 17.18 6.92 -5.31
CA LEU A 83 17.64 6.57 -6.65
C LEU A 83 19.16 6.46 -6.60
N THR A 84 19.65 5.23 -6.76
CA THR A 84 21.05 4.97 -7.00
C THR A 84 21.29 4.87 -8.49
N ALA A 85 22.37 5.49 -8.98
CA ALA A 85 22.71 5.46 -10.40
C ALA A 85 24.23 5.32 -10.61
N ASN A 86 24.62 4.60 -11.66
CA ASN A 86 26.00 4.21 -11.95
C ASN A 86 26.35 4.42 -13.44
N TRP A 87 27.48 5.08 -13.68
CA TRP A 87 28.10 5.40 -14.97
C TRP A 87 29.48 4.76 -15.16
N ASP A 88 29.84 3.72 -14.39
CA ASP A 88 31.15 3.06 -14.47
C ASP A 88 31.51 2.62 -15.90
N GLU A 89 30.52 2.17 -16.69
CA GLU A 89 30.72 1.75 -18.09
C GLU A 89 30.69 2.92 -19.10
N GLN A 90 30.47 4.16 -18.66
CA GLN A 90 30.39 5.35 -19.51
C GLN A 90 31.64 6.19 -19.32
N GLU A 91 32.73 5.91 -20.05
CA GLU A 91 34.02 6.59 -19.87
C GLU A 91 33.92 8.12 -19.99
N ASP A 92 33.16 8.60 -20.98
CA ASP A 92 32.99 10.02 -21.34
C ASP A 92 31.98 10.77 -20.45
N VAL A 93 31.40 10.12 -19.44
CA VAL A 93 30.40 10.73 -18.55
C VAL A 93 30.88 10.70 -17.10
N LYS A 94 30.81 11.84 -16.42
CA LYS A 94 30.93 11.89 -14.96
C LYS A 94 29.71 12.56 -14.37
N VAL A 95 29.50 12.38 -13.07
CA VAL A 95 28.32 12.88 -12.38
C VAL A 95 28.70 13.66 -11.13
N ILE A 96 27.89 14.66 -10.79
CA ILE A 96 28.04 15.43 -9.57
C ILE A 96 26.67 15.89 -9.06
N ASP A 97 26.50 15.90 -7.75
CA ASP A 97 25.32 16.44 -7.09
C ASP A 97 25.68 17.79 -6.46
N MET A 98 24.89 18.82 -6.77
CA MET A 98 25.06 20.15 -6.19
C MET A 98 24.85 20.16 -4.66
N SER A 99 24.22 19.12 -4.09
CA SER A 99 24.09 18.95 -2.63
C SER A 99 25.44 18.81 -1.93
N ASP A 100 26.46 18.31 -2.63
CA ASP A 100 27.80 18.06 -2.11
C ASP A 100 28.60 19.35 -1.95
N PHE A 101 28.31 20.38 -2.74
CA PHE A 101 29.13 21.60 -2.80
C PHE A 101 28.35 22.92 -2.79
N GLY A 102 27.02 22.90 -2.91
CA GLY A 102 26.21 24.10 -3.09
C GLY A 102 26.30 25.11 -1.95
N SER A 103 26.71 24.68 -0.74
CA SER A 103 26.98 25.59 0.39
C SER A 103 28.15 26.54 0.12
N ALA A 104 29.05 26.22 -0.82
CA ALA A 104 30.14 27.08 -1.27
C ALA A 104 29.70 28.19 -2.22
N LEU A 105 28.48 28.10 -2.76
CA LEU A 105 27.97 29.02 -3.77
C LEU A 105 27.28 30.20 -3.10
N GLU A 106 27.56 31.40 -3.62
CA GLU A 106 26.90 32.64 -3.26
C GLU A 106 25.63 32.85 -4.09
N LYS A 107 25.74 32.59 -5.39
CA LYS A 107 24.65 32.76 -6.36
C LYS A 107 24.71 31.66 -7.40
N VAL A 108 23.53 31.24 -7.85
CA VAL A 108 23.37 30.22 -8.88
C VAL A 108 22.29 30.67 -9.87
N ASP A 109 22.59 30.58 -11.16
CA ASP A 109 21.61 30.70 -12.25
C ASP A 109 21.54 29.38 -13.02
N CYS A 110 20.42 28.67 -12.90
CA CYS A 110 20.15 27.38 -13.54
C CYS A 110 19.38 27.52 -14.89
N THR A 111 19.63 28.57 -15.67
CA THR A 111 18.90 28.84 -16.92
C THR A 111 19.62 28.27 -18.15
N ALA A 112 19.14 27.15 -18.70
CA ALA A 112 19.64 26.67 -19.99
C ALA A 112 19.47 27.75 -21.10
N PRO A 113 20.43 27.91 -22.03
CA PRO A 113 21.56 27.01 -22.32
C PRO A 113 22.84 27.29 -21.51
N THR A 114 22.83 28.21 -20.55
CA THR A 114 24.03 28.61 -19.79
C THR A 114 23.77 28.65 -18.29
N MET A 115 24.52 27.88 -17.51
CA MET A 115 24.45 27.93 -16.05
C MET A 115 25.62 28.75 -15.49
N SER A 116 25.39 29.53 -14.43
CA SER A 116 26.48 30.22 -13.72
C SER A 116 26.47 29.86 -12.25
N LEU A 117 27.66 29.52 -11.73
CA LEU A 117 27.90 29.21 -10.33
C LEU A 117 28.91 30.22 -9.77
N ASP A 118 28.45 31.07 -8.87
CA ASP A 118 29.27 32.10 -8.22
C ASP A 118 29.74 31.56 -6.87
N PHE A 119 31.05 31.48 -6.65
CA PHE A 119 31.63 30.92 -5.43
C PHE A 119 31.92 32.01 -4.40
N LYS A 120 31.61 31.74 -3.13
CA LYS A 120 31.88 32.66 -2.01
C LYS A 120 33.37 32.95 -1.82
N GLN A 121 34.24 32.00 -2.19
CA GLN A 121 35.67 32.03 -1.89
C GLN A 121 36.50 31.34 -2.98
N SER A 122 37.75 31.78 -3.13
CA SER A 122 38.70 31.27 -4.13
C SER A 122 39.10 29.80 -3.91
N GLY A 123 39.14 29.32 -2.66
CA GLY A 123 39.51 27.93 -2.35
C GLY A 123 38.56 26.90 -2.99
N PRO A 124 37.26 26.90 -2.64
CA PRO A 124 36.23 26.08 -3.28
C PRO A 124 36.19 26.24 -4.81
N TYR A 125 36.31 27.47 -5.30
CA TYR A 125 36.38 27.75 -6.74
C TYR A 125 37.54 27.03 -7.42
N ASN A 126 38.75 27.10 -6.84
CA ASN A 126 39.93 26.45 -7.39
C ASN A 126 39.83 24.92 -7.36
N GLN A 127 39.20 24.34 -6.33
CA GLN A 127 38.94 22.90 -6.26
C GLN A 127 37.95 22.45 -7.34
N ALA A 128 36.85 23.19 -7.52
CA ALA A 128 35.90 22.98 -8.60
C ALA A 128 36.58 23.10 -9.97
N LYS A 129 37.44 24.12 -10.17
CA LYS A 129 38.20 24.31 -11.42
C LYS A 129 39.13 23.14 -11.71
N ALA A 130 39.88 22.67 -10.71
CA ALA A 130 40.79 21.54 -10.85
C ALA A 130 40.05 20.25 -11.22
N SER A 131 38.91 19.97 -10.56
CA SER A 131 38.12 18.76 -10.78
C SER A 131 37.33 18.79 -12.11
N TRP A 132 36.66 19.90 -12.40
CA TRP A 132 35.66 19.96 -13.48
C TRP A 132 36.26 20.33 -14.83
N SER A 133 37.49 20.86 -14.87
CA SER A 133 38.20 21.14 -16.13
C SER A 133 38.35 19.91 -17.03
N TRP A 134 38.20 18.70 -16.47
CA TRP A 134 38.10 17.45 -17.23
C TRP A 134 37.07 17.50 -18.37
N VAL A 135 35.94 18.20 -18.20
CA VAL A 135 34.89 18.28 -19.24
C VAL A 135 35.39 18.96 -20.51
N ASN A 136 36.34 19.89 -20.40
CA ASN A 136 36.91 20.60 -21.55
C ASN A 136 38.02 19.79 -22.23
N GLY A 137 38.47 18.68 -21.64
CA GLY A 137 39.62 17.90 -22.12
C GLY A 137 39.36 17.10 -23.40
N ALA A 138 38.10 16.74 -23.67
CA ALA A 138 37.69 16.06 -24.90
C ALA A 138 36.25 16.44 -25.26
N SER A 139 35.93 16.53 -26.55
CA SER A 139 34.60 16.96 -27.02
C SER A 139 33.44 16.03 -26.64
N LYS A 140 33.73 14.78 -26.26
CA LYS A 140 32.73 13.82 -25.78
C LYS A 140 32.51 13.89 -24.27
N ASN A 141 33.46 14.44 -23.52
CA ASN A 141 33.36 14.52 -22.07
C ASN A 141 32.16 15.39 -21.68
N ASN A 142 31.35 14.87 -20.77
CA ASN A 142 30.23 15.62 -20.22
C ASN A 142 30.01 15.28 -18.75
N ILE A 143 29.49 16.26 -18.00
CA ILE A 143 29.10 16.09 -16.60
C ILE A 143 27.58 16.08 -16.53
N ILE A 144 26.98 15.07 -15.90
CA ILE A 144 25.59 15.13 -15.47
C ILE A 144 25.56 15.75 -14.08
N MET A 145 25.05 16.98 -13.99
CA MET A 145 24.91 17.72 -12.75
C MET A 145 23.47 17.68 -12.28
N PHE A 146 23.23 17.16 -11.08
CA PHE A 146 21.94 17.26 -10.41
C PHE A 146 21.92 18.55 -9.59
N VAL A 147 20.97 19.46 -9.86
CA VAL A 147 20.92 20.76 -9.20
C VAL A 147 19.91 20.77 -8.07
N ASN A 148 20.29 21.23 -6.89
CA ASN A 148 19.38 21.30 -5.74
C ASN A 148 19.49 22.64 -4.98
N HIS A 149 20.12 23.65 -5.59
CA HIS A 149 20.27 24.96 -4.96
C HIS A 149 18.94 25.73 -4.97
N PRO A 150 18.52 26.38 -3.86
CA PRO A 150 17.24 27.08 -3.78
C PRO A 150 17.01 28.13 -4.88
N SER A 151 18.08 28.79 -5.34
CA SER A 151 18.01 29.79 -6.42
C SER A 151 17.62 29.23 -7.79
N CYS A 152 17.66 27.90 -7.98
CA CYS A 152 17.26 27.27 -9.24
C CYS A 152 15.73 27.12 -9.37
N GLY A 153 14.97 27.33 -8.30
CA GLY A 153 13.52 27.21 -8.26
C GLY A 153 13.02 25.80 -7.94
N ASP A 154 11.83 25.72 -7.33
CA ASP A 154 11.16 24.46 -6.94
C ASP A 154 10.78 23.56 -8.13
N ASP A 155 10.76 24.11 -9.34
CA ASP A 155 10.54 23.40 -10.59
C ASP A 155 11.77 22.67 -11.09
N LYS A 156 12.97 23.13 -10.73
CA LYS A 156 14.27 22.57 -11.13
C LYS A 156 14.99 21.81 -10.01
N ALA A 157 14.35 21.68 -8.85
CA ALA A 157 14.74 20.81 -7.76
C ALA A 157 15.13 19.39 -8.28
N GLU A 158 16.42 19.07 -8.22
CA GLU A 158 17.07 17.85 -8.70
C GLU A 158 16.92 17.56 -10.20
N ALA A 159 16.69 18.60 -10.99
CA ALA A 159 16.74 18.48 -12.44
C ALA A 159 18.18 18.15 -12.89
N PRO A 160 18.37 17.10 -13.70
CA PRO A 160 19.67 16.83 -14.30
C PRO A 160 19.98 17.82 -15.45
N PHE A 161 21.20 18.34 -15.45
CA PHE A 161 21.77 19.11 -16.54
C PHE A 161 22.99 18.40 -17.12
N ARG A 162 23.07 18.35 -18.44
CA ARG A 162 24.28 17.92 -19.15
C ARG A 162 25.18 19.14 -19.34
N VAL A 163 26.31 19.16 -18.67
CA VAL A 163 27.38 20.16 -18.85
C VAL A 163 28.35 19.65 -19.90
N THR A 164 28.58 20.42 -20.95
CA THR A 164 29.50 20.06 -22.06
C THR A 164 30.73 20.95 -22.14
N ALA A 165 30.71 22.12 -21.51
CA ALA A 165 31.87 23.00 -21.43
C ALA A 165 31.78 23.89 -20.19
N ILE A 166 32.93 24.30 -19.65
CA ILE A 166 33.00 25.25 -18.53
C ILE A 166 34.06 26.32 -18.83
N ARG A 167 33.68 27.59 -18.68
CA ARG A 167 34.57 28.75 -18.72
C ARG A 167 34.68 29.35 -17.32
N TYR A 168 35.91 29.62 -16.90
CA TYR A 168 36.24 30.12 -15.57
C TYR A 168 36.57 31.62 -15.62
N ASP A 169 36.01 32.40 -14.69
CA ASP A 169 36.39 33.78 -14.41
C ASP A 169 37.11 33.83 -13.05
N ASP A 170 38.45 33.88 -13.09
CA ASP A 170 39.30 33.82 -11.90
C ASP A 170 39.23 35.08 -11.02
N VAL A 171 38.77 36.21 -11.59
CA VAL A 171 38.66 37.48 -10.86
C VAL A 171 37.38 37.49 -10.03
N LYS A 172 36.29 36.97 -10.59
CA LYS A 172 34.97 36.94 -9.93
C LYS A 172 34.65 35.63 -9.22
N PHE A 173 35.51 34.62 -9.35
CA PHE A 173 35.27 33.26 -8.87
C PHE A 173 33.96 32.66 -9.42
N VAL A 174 33.72 32.85 -10.72
CA VAL A 174 32.51 32.35 -11.40
C VAL A 174 32.85 31.24 -12.39
N ALA A 175 32.08 30.16 -12.36
CA ALA A 175 32.09 29.12 -13.39
C ALA A 175 30.85 29.27 -14.29
N TYR A 176 31.10 29.58 -15.57
CA TYR A 176 30.07 29.64 -16.61
C TYR A 176 30.03 28.32 -17.38
N MET A 177 28.91 27.63 -17.35
CA MET A 177 28.76 26.29 -17.90
C MET A 177 27.83 26.33 -19.10
N THR A 178 28.19 25.64 -20.19
CA THR A 178 27.27 25.32 -21.27
C THR A 178 26.46 24.10 -20.86
N VAL A 179 25.14 24.26 -20.75
CA VAL A 179 24.26 23.23 -20.19
C VAL A 179 23.06 22.93 -21.08
N GLN A 180 22.63 21.67 -21.06
CA GLN A 180 21.34 21.23 -21.59
C GLN A 180 20.52 20.63 -20.46
N GLU A 181 19.30 21.15 -20.23
CA GLU A 181 18.37 20.52 -19.29
C GLU A 181 17.92 19.17 -19.84
N ILE A 182 17.97 18.13 -19.02
CA ILE A 182 17.52 16.79 -19.39
C ILE A 182 16.10 16.59 -18.82
N THR A 183 15.15 16.36 -19.73
CA THR A 183 13.74 16.10 -19.39
C THR A 183 13.42 14.62 -19.27
N ASP A 184 14.26 13.76 -19.85
CA ASP A 184 14.09 12.30 -19.87
C ASP A 184 15.16 11.62 -19.01
N LEU A 185 14.90 11.51 -17.71
CA LEU A 185 15.88 11.00 -16.75
C LEU A 185 16.28 9.53 -17.05
N GLU A 186 15.36 8.69 -17.55
CA GLU A 186 15.65 7.30 -17.93
C GLU A 186 16.78 7.23 -18.97
N SER A 187 16.84 8.20 -19.88
CA SER A 187 17.82 8.22 -20.98
C SER A 187 19.26 8.50 -20.55
N ILE A 188 19.48 8.96 -19.32
CA ILE A 188 20.81 9.31 -18.81
C ILE A 188 21.29 8.41 -17.69
N ILE A 189 20.42 7.59 -17.10
CA ILE A 189 20.78 6.64 -16.05
C ILE A 189 21.10 5.31 -16.73
N PRO A 190 22.38 4.92 -16.84
CA PRO A 190 22.77 3.68 -17.52
C PRO A 190 22.28 2.51 -16.68
N ASP A 191 22.73 2.47 -15.43
CA ASP A 191 22.40 1.44 -14.46
C ASP A 191 21.99 2.10 -13.14
N GLY A 192 21.03 1.50 -12.44
CA GLY A 192 20.58 2.03 -11.17
C GLY A 192 19.41 1.28 -10.54
N ASP A 193 19.09 1.64 -9.31
CA ASP A 193 17.94 1.14 -8.58
C ASP A 193 17.15 2.33 -8.02
N LEU A 194 15.84 2.33 -8.29
CA LEU A 194 14.88 3.23 -7.67
C LEU A 194 14.08 2.44 -6.64
N VAL A 195 14.07 2.94 -5.41
CA VAL A 195 13.24 2.44 -4.33
C VAL A 195 12.36 3.58 -3.85
N VAL A 196 11.05 3.37 -3.75
CA VAL A 196 10.14 4.25 -3.03
C VAL A 196 9.40 3.40 -2.02
N GLU A 197 9.49 3.72 -0.74
CA GLU A 197 8.89 2.91 0.30
C GLU A 197 8.26 3.76 1.41
N THR A 198 7.16 3.26 1.97
CA THR A 198 6.63 3.79 3.22
C THR A 198 7.53 3.36 4.37
N LEU A 199 7.91 4.27 5.25
CA LEU A 199 8.84 4.00 6.34
C LEU A 199 8.29 3.00 7.35
N ALA A 200 9.20 2.13 7.83
CA ALA A 200 8.93 1.23 8.94
C ALA A 200 8.84 2.01 10.27
N ASP A 201 8.06 1.47 11.20
CA ASP A 201 8.03 1.95 12.58
C ASP A 201 9.46 2.10 13.13
N VAL A 202 9.81 3.29 13.61
CA VAL A 202 10.70 3.36 14.77
C VAL A 202 9.77 3.15 15.95
N ASP A 203 9.83 1.97 16.57
CA ASP A 203 9.14 1.71 17.83
C ASP A 203 9.41 2.86 18.81
N GLU A 204 8.37 3.26 19.54
CA GLU A 204 8.44 4.25 20.62
C GLU A 204 9.62 3.98 21.59
N PRO A 205 10.15 5.02 22.27
CA PRO A 205 11.46 4.98 22.89
C PRO A 205 11.53 3.97 24.03
N ILE A 206 12.50 3.05 23.97
CA ILE A 206 12.96 2.33 25.15
C ILE A 206 13.62 3.36 26.07
N VAL A 207 12.86 3.88 27.03
CA VAL A 207 13.46 4.45 28.25
C VAL A 207 13.99 3.27 29.05
N ASN A 208 15.27 2.97 28.88
CA ASN A 208 16.08 2.37 29.93
C ASN A 208 17.21 3.36 30.23
N THR A 209 16.93 4.27 31.15
CA THR A 209 17.96 4.99 31.87
C THR A 209 18.66 4.02 32.81
N ARG A 210 19.85 3.55 32.41
CA ARG A 210 21.05 3.53 33.27
C ARG A 210 22.24 2.99 32.49
N ASP A 211 23.29 3.81 32.57
CA ASP A 211 24.69 3.49 32.34
C ASP A 211 25.09 3.25 30.89
N LEU A 212 25.72 4.26 30.28
CA LEU A 212 27.08 4.18 29.76
C LEU A 212 27.52 5.58 29.28
N GLU A 213 28.55 6.09 29.95
CA GLU A 213 29.24 7.34 29.65
C GLU A 213 30.03 7.26 28.33
N SER A 214 30.11 8.41 27.66
CA SER A 214 31.11 8.83 26.66
C SER A 214 31.09 8.18 25.27
N ALA A 215 30.55 8.92 24.29
CA ALA A 215 31.32 9.52 23.19
C ALA A 215 30.38 10.36 22.31
N ASP A 216 30.79 11.61 22.05
CA ASP A 216 30.09 12.59 21.23
C ASP A 216 29.70 12.07 19.84
N LEU A 217 28.40 12.03 19.55
CA LEU A 217 27.81 12.18 18.22
C LEU A 217 26.49 12.92 18.37
N ASP A 218 26.35 13.99 17.58
CA ASP A 218 25.28 14.99 17.65
C ASP A 218 23.86 14.40 17.81
N LYS A 219 23.26 14.73 18.96
CA LYS A 219 21.86 14.53 19.27
C LYS A 219 20.99 15.37 18.31
N ARG A 220 20.35 14.71 17.35
CA ARG A 220 19.01 15.12 16.89
C ARG A 220 17.98 14.10 17.37
N ILE A 221 17.63 14.22 18.65
CA ILE A 221 16.34 13.72 19.15
C ILE A 221 15.29 14.68 18.58
N VAL A 222 14.69 14.29 17.46
CA VAL A 222 13.38 14.77 17.04
C VAL A 222 12.49 13.54 17.17
N ALA A 223 11.49 13.60 18.05
CA ALA A 223 10.41 12.62 18.06
C ALA A 223 9.72 12.69 16.69
N LYS A 224 10.14 11.82 15.78
CA LYS A 224 9.68 11.75 14.39
C LYS A 224 8.60 10.69 14.30
N LYS A 225 7.41 11.12 13.88
CA LYS A 225 6.22 10.29 13.74
C LYS A 225 6.30 9.47 12.45
N THR A 226 7.20 8.49 12.37
CA THR A 226 7.23 7.55 11.24
C THR A 226 5.91 6.81 11.16
N THR A 227 5.12 7.05 10.10
CA THR A 227 3.75 6.52 10.02
C THR A 227 3.65 5.46 8.93
N THR A 228 3.73 4.19 9.33
CA THR A 228 3.12 3.07 8.59
C THR A 228 1.63 3.35 8.30
N ILE A 229 1.04 2.82 7.21
CA ILE A 229 -0.40 2.99 6.97
C ILE A 229 -1.17 2.22 8.03
N SER A 230 -1.55 2.91 9.11
CA SER A 230 -2.25 2.33 10.24
C SER A 230 -3.70 2.03 9.86
N LEU A 231 -4.06 0.75 9.95
CA LEU A 231 -5.42 0.25 9.79
C LEU A 231 -6.21 0.31 11.10
N ASN A 232 -5.60 0.72 12.23
CA ASN A 232 -6.26 0.74 13.53
C ASN A 232 -7.44 1.71 13.53
N ARG A 233 -8.67 1.20 13.47
CA ARG A 233 -9.89 2.02 13.48
C ARG A 233 -10.93 1.36 14.36
N ASN A 234 -11.56 2.18 15.20
CA ASN A 234 -12.72 1.78 15.99
C ASN A 234 -13.95 2.49 15.39
N PHE A 235 -14.98 1.71 15.10
CA PHE A 235 -16.28 2.21 14.66
C PHE A 235 -17.42 1.50 15.37
N ASP A 236 -17.19 1.17 16.64
CA ASP A 236 -18.17 0.63 17.57
C ASP A 236 -19.38 1.55 17.70
N ASN A 237 -20.54 0.96 17.92
CA ASN A 237 -21.81 1.65 18.14
C ASN A 237 -22.21 2.61 17.01
N LYS A 238 -21.63 2.47 15.80
CA LYS A 238 -22.03 3.27 14.64
C LYS A 238 -23.18 2.62 13.89
N ASN A 239 -24.11 3.45 13.46
CA ASN A 239 -25.09 3.05 12.48
C ASN A 239 -24.42 2.91 11.10
N ILE A 240 -24.51 1.72 10.49
CA ILE A 240 -24.00 1.46 9.12
C ILE A 240 -25.00 2.01 8.12
N PHE A 241 -26.28 1.70 8.31
CA PHE A 241 -27.37 2.31 7.56
C PHE A 241 -28.69 2.27 8.34
N SER A 242 -29.59 3.17 7.97
CA SER A 242 -30.99 3.18 8.42
C SER A 242 -31.88 3.55 7.23
N LEU A 243 -32.88 2.72 6.95
CA LEU A 243 -33.85 2.92 5.87
C LEU A 243 -35.26 2.96 6.46
N GLY A 244 -36.06 3.95 6.08
CA GLY A 244 -37.42 4.13 6.58
C GLY A 244 -37.50 4.71 7.99
N SER A 245 -38.72 4.78 8.52
CA SER A 245 -39.03 5.35 9.85
C SER A 245 -40.38 4.83 10.37
N GLY A 246 -40.62 4.99 11.67
CA GLY A 246 -41.89 4.63 12.30
C GLY A 246 -42.19 3.13 12.23
N ALA A 247 -43.35 2.76 11.68
CA ALA A 247 -43.82 1.37 11.63
C ALA A 247 -43.09 0.51 10.58
N ASN A 248 -42.27 1.09 9.70
CA ASN A 248 -41.56 0.36 8.64
C ASN A 248 -40.12 0.86 8.50
N TYR A 249 -39.17 0.09 9.03
CA TYR A 249 -37.76 0.48 9.01
C TYR A 249 -36.81 -0.72 8.96
N LEU A 250 -35.58 -0.50 8.50
CA LEU A 250 -34.48 -1.46 8.52
C LEU A 250 -33.20 -0.74 8.92
N LYS A 251 -32.53 -1.24 9.95
CA LYS A 251 -31.32 -0.63 10.50
C LYS A 251 -30.27 -1.68 10.78
N LEU A 252 -29.07 -1.44 10.27
CA LEU A 252 -27.87 -2.23 10.56
C LEU A 252 -26.93 -1.38 11.39
N ASP A 253 -26.66 -1.84 12.60
CA ASP A 253 -25.70 -1.22 13.49
C ASP A 253 -24.46 -2.08 13.62
N CYS A 254 -23.32 -1.42 13.72
CA CYS A 254 -22.14 -1.97 14.33
C CYS A 254 -22.24 -1.81 15.85
N THR A 255 -22.12 -2.89 16.60
CA THR A 255 -22.12 -2.90 18.08
C THR A 255 -20.71 -2.95 18.66
N ASP A 256 -19.80 -3.64 17.98
CA ASP A 256 -18.38 -3.72 18.31
C ASP A 256 -17.64 -4.10 17.02
N CYS A 257 -17.10 -3.09 16.34
CA CYS A 257 -16.41 -3.29 15.07
C CYS A 257 -15.23 -2.36 14.90
N GLY A 258 -14.21 -2.91 14.27
CA GLY A 258 -13.01 -2.18 14.00
C GLY A 258 -12.05 -2.98 13.15
N THR A 259 -10.92 -2.34 12.90
CA THR A 259 -9.80 -2.91 12.17
C THR A 259 -8.52 -2.66 12.97
N ARG A 260 -7.53 -3.52 12.79
CA ARG A 260 -6.19 -3.39 13.36
C ARG A 260 -5.12 -3.76 12.34
N GLY A 261 -3.90 -3.35 12.64
CA GLY A 261 -2.70 -3.70 11.89
C GLY A 261 -2.17 -2.56 11.06
N LYS A 262 -1.18 -2.88 10.23
CA LYS A 262 -0.40 -1.92 9.44
C LYS A 262 -0.14 -2.48 8.05
N ILE A 263 -0.07 -1.60 7.06
CA ILE A 263 0.37 -1.94 5.69
C ILE A 263 1.57 -1.06 5.35
N LYS A 264 2.61 -1.69 4.82
CA LYS A 264 3.77 -1.07 4.18
C LYS A 264 3.67 -1.28 2.68
N VAL A 265 4.07 -0.28 1.92
CA VAL A 265 4.09 -0.33 0.45
C VAL A 265 5.49 0.04 -0.04
N LYS A 266 6.00 -0.75 -0.98
CA LYS A 266 7.29 -0.53 -1.64
C LYS A 266 7.11 -0.60 -3.15
N LEU A 267 7.57 0.43 -3.84
CA LEU A 267 7.78 0.45 -5.29
C LEU A 267 9.27 0.27 -5.55
N TYR A 268 9.60 -0.61 -6.48
CA TYR A 268 10.97 -0.86 -6.90
C TYR A 268 11.09 -0.84 -8.42
N ALA A 269 12.17 -0.25 -8.92
CA ALA A 269 12.62 -0.43 -10.29
C ALA A 269 14.12 -0.58 -10.40
N LYS A 270 14.54 -1.51 -11.24
CA LYS A 270 15.93 -1.71 -11.65
C LYS A 270 16.13 -1.21 -13.06
N ILE A 271 17.07 -0.30 -13.23
CA ILE A 271 17.48 0.26 -14.51
C ILE A 271 18.77 -0.46 -14.91
N ARG A 272 18.80 -0.99 -16.13
CA ARG A 272 20.03 -1.46 -16.76
C ARG A 272 20.08 -1.07 -18.21
N TRP A 273 21.24 -0.58 -18.63
CA TRP A 273 21.49 -0.06 -19.97
C TRP A 273 20.37 0.90 -20.44
N PHE A 274 20.10 1.93 -19.63
CA PHE A 274 19.14 3.02 -19.91
C PHE A 274 17.68 2.55 -20.06
N ARG A 275 17.33 1.39 -19.50
CA ARG A 275 15.97 0.84 -19.56
C ARG A 275 15.58 0.18 -18.25
N VAL A 276 14.34 0.36 -17.83
CA VAL A 276 13.76 -0.44 -16.73
C VAL A 276 13.74 -1.92 -17.12
N LYS A 277 14.48 -2.76 -16.39
CA LYS A 277 14.54 -4.22 -16.57
C LYS A 277 13.67 -4.97 -15.58
N GLN A 278 13.57 -4.47 -14.36
CA GLN A 278 12.75 -5.05 -13.32
C GLN A 278 11.90 -3.97 -12.67
N SER A 279 10.64 -4.27 -12.38
CA SER A 279 9.77 -3.36 -11.62
C SER A 279 8.64 -4.11 -10.94
N TYR A 280 8.36 -3.78 -9.68
CA TYR A 280 7.27 -4.35 -8.92
C TYR A 280 6.73 -3.36 -7.88
N VAL A 281 5.51 -3.63 -7.42
CA VAL A 281 4.97 -3.09 -6.18
C VAL A 281 4.85 -4.22 -5.15
N GLU A 282 5.19 -3.93 -3.91
CA GLU A 282 5.10 -4.87 -2.79
C GLU A 282 4.23 -4.27 -1.69
N PHE A 283 3.29 -5.06 -1.21
CA PHE A 283 2.45 -4.78 -0.05
C PHE A 283 2.82 -5.75 1.06
N ARG A 284 3.20 -5.20 2.21
CA ARG A 284 3.50 -5.98 3.41
C ARG A 284 2.52 -5.62 4.51
N ALA A 285 1.69 -6.58 4.89
CA ALA A 285 0.69 -6.45 5.94
C ALA A 285 1.19 -7.09 7.25
N GLU A 286 1.06 -6.36 8.35
CA GLU A 286 1.50 -6.75 9.69
C GLU A 286 0.31 -6.67 10.65
N ASP A 287 0.00 -7.79 11.31
CA ASP A 287 -1.06 -7.95 12.31
C ASP A 287 -2.44 -7.44 11.88
N VAL A 288 -2.75 -7.58 10.59
CA VAL A 288 -4.01 -7.11 10.01
C VAL A 288 -5.19 -7.95 10.49
N SER A 289 -6.18 -7.30 11.07
CA SER A 289 -7.44 -7.93 11.44
C SER A 289 -8.63 -6.99 11.31
N ALA A 290 -9.80 -7.56 11.11
CA ALA A 290 -11.09 -6.87 11.10
C ALA A 290 -12.06 -7.64 11.99
N PHE A 291 -12.78 -6.95 12.86
CA PHE A 291 -13.82 -7.53 13.70
C PHE A 291 -15.11 -6.80 13.43
N LEU A 292 -16.19 -7.55 13.22
CA LEU A 292 -17.52 -7.04 12.97
C LEU A 292 -18.51 -7.76 13.89
N ASN A 293 -19.07 -7.05 14.87
CA ASN A 293 -20.24 -7.47 15.63
C ASN A 293 -21.43 -6.60 15.25
N LEU A 294 -22.40 -7.19 14.56
CA LEU A 294 -23.48 -6.49 13.88
C LEU A 294 -24.82 -6.77 14.54
N LYS A 295 -25.72 -5.78 14.47
CA LYS A 295 -27.12 -5.90 14.86
C LYS A 295 -28.01 -5.41 13.72
N LEU A 296 -28.74 -6.33 13.11
CA LEU A 296 -29.82 -6.00 12.19
C LEU A 296 -31.11 -5.93 13.00
N HIS A 297 -31.86 -4.85 12.84
CA HIS A 297 -33.19 -4.74 13.41
C HIS A 297 -34.10 -3.98 12.46
N GLY A 298 -35.37 -4.39 12.43
CA GLY A 298 -36.32 -3.73 11.58
C GLY A 298 -37.71 -4.29 11.73
N LYS A 299 -38.62 -3.60 11.03
CA LYS A 299 -40.05 -3.85 11.02
C LYS A 299 -40.58 -3.66 9.61
N GLY A 300 -41.42 -4.57 9.15
CA GLY A 300 -42.02 -4.57 7.82
C GLY A 300 -41.18 -5.33 6.79
N SER A 301 -41.38 -5.02 5.52
CA SER A 301 -40.64 -5.61 4.39
C SER A 301 -39.75 -4.57 3.74
N LYS A 302 -38.43 -4.75 3.82
CA LYS A 302 -37.43 -3.78 3.34
C LYS A 302 -36.17 -4.49 2.86
N THR A 303 -35.55 -3.90 1.85
CA THR A 303 -34.22 -4.28 1.35
C THR A 303 -33.32 -3.06 1.35
N GLY A 304 -32.09 -3.24 1.82
CA GLY A 304 -31.04 -2.23 1.78
C GLY A 304 -29.79 -2.81 1.14
N LYS A 305 -29.25 -2.11 0.14
CA LYS A 305 -28.00 -2.45 -0.52
C LYS A 305 -27.13 -1.20 -0.61
N GLY A 306 -25.85 -1.35 -0.37
CA GLY A 306 -24.89 -0.26 -0.47
C GLY A 306 -23.58 -0.57 0.23
N HIS A 307 -22.83 0.49 0.47
CA HIS A 307 -21.61 0.43 1.25
C HIS A 307 -21.46 1.72 2.04
N LYS A 308 -20.80 1.63 3.19
CA LYS A 308 -20.46 2.76 4.02
C LYS A 308 -18.94 2.78 4.16
N VAL A 309 -18.29 3.75 3.53
CA VAL A 309 -16.91 4.09 3.89
C VAL A 309 -16.98 4.67 5.31
N VAL A 310 -16.33 3.99 6.24
CA VAL A 310 -16.30 4.41 7.64
C VAL A 310 -15.07 5.27 7.90
N VAL A 311 -14.01 5.01 7.14
CA VAL A 311 -12.76 5.76 7.15
C VAL A 311 -12.24 5.86 5.72
N PRO A 312 -12.25 7.06 5.12
CA PRO A 312 -11.36 7.31 4.00
C PRO A 312 -9.93 7.35 4.57
N ILE A 313 -9.05 6.44 4.16
CA ILE A 313 -7.62 6.60 4.48
C ILE A 313 -7.10 7.68 3.54
N THR A 314 -6.53 8.74 4.12
CA THR A 314 -5.91 9.84 3.39
C THR A 314 -5.03 9.29 2.27
N ALA A 315 -5.29 9.75 1.05
CA ALA A 315 -4.43 9.41 -0.08
C ALA A 315 -3.07 10.08 0.15
N TYR A 316 -2.04 9.26 0.36
CA TYR A 316 -0.66 9.69 0.45
C TYR A 316 -0.07 9.63 -0.95
N GLY A 317 0.29 10.80 -1.48
CA GLY A 317 0.99 10.89 -2.76
C GLY A 317 2.44 11.24 -2.52
N PHE A 318 3.35 10.51 -3.13
CA PHE A 318 4.75 10.83 -3.20
C PHE A 318 5.11 11.03 -4.67
N GLU A 319 5.65 12.20 -5.02
CA GLU A 319 5.99 12.52 -6.39
C GLU A 319 7.41 13.10 -6.46
N ILE A 320 8.28 12.37 -7.14
CA ILE A 320 9.55 12.89 -7.64
C ILE A 320 9.33 13.21 -9.11
N LYS A 321 9.30 14.51 -9.42
CA LYS A 321 9.07 15.01 -10.77
C LYS A 321 9.96 14.27 -11.78
N ARG A 322 9.35 13.77 -12.86
CA ARG A 322 10.01 13.05 -13.98
C ARG A 322 10.63 11.69 -13.62
N VAL A 323 10.70 11.31 -12.35
CA VAL A 323 11.33 10.05 -11.89
C VAL A 323 10.26 9.04 -11.52
N ALA A 324 9.44 9.35 -10.52
CA ALA A 324 8.42 8.44 -10.06
C ALA A 324 7.29 9.13 -9.31
N THR A 325 6.12 8.51 -9.39
CA THR A 325 4.95 8.88 -8.61
C THR A 325 4.45 7.62 -7.93
N LEU A 326 4.21 7.69 -6.63
CA LEU A 326 3.53 6.65 -5.87
C LEU A 326 2.40 7.30 -5.10
N ARG A 327 1.16 7.04 -5.50
CA ARG A 327 -0.02 7.49 -4.75
C ARG A 327 -0.72 6.28 -4.19
N ILE A 328 -0.91 6.28 -2.88
CA ILE A 328 -1.54 5.20 -2.15
C ILE A 328 -2.77 5.75 -1.46
N ALA A 329 -3.90 5.11 -1.67
CA ALA A 329 -5.12 5.36 -0.94
C ALA A 329 -5.66 4.04 -0.41
N ALA A 330 -6.52 4.08 0.60
CA ALA A 330 -7.26 2.91 1.01
C ALA A 330 -8.62 3.33 1.55
N ASP A 331 -9.66 2.55 1.26
CA ASP A 331 -10.96 2.73 1.90
C ASP A 331 -11.17 1.60 2.88
N ILE A 332 -11.61 1.94 4.09
CA ILE A 332 -12.10 0.97 5.07
C ILE A 332 -13.59 1.22 5.27
N GLY A 333 -14.37 0.16 5.14
CA GLY A 333 -15.81 0.28 5.35
C GLY A 333 -16.55 -1.04 5.44
N VAL A 334 -17.87 -0.92 5.37
CA VAL A 334 -18.79 -2.05 5.43
C VAL A 334 -19.69 -2.03 4.20
N GLY A 335 -19.64 -3.10 3.41
CA GLY A 335 -20.58 -3.36 2.32
C GLY A 335 -21.75 -4.20 2.82
N TYR A 336 -22.96 -3.91 2.36
CA TYR A 336 -24.17 -4.61 2.77
C TYR A 336 -25.17 -4.81 1.63
N ASP A 337 -25.85 -5.94 1.67
CA ASP A 337 -27.00 -6.35 0.86
C ASP A 337 -27.89 -7.17 1.80
N ALA A 338 -28.84 -6.51 2.46
CA ALA A 338 -29.65 -7.10 3.52
C ALA A 338 -31.13 -6.84 3.26
N SER A 339 -31.96 -7.85 3.49
CA SER A 339 -33.42 -7.72 3.40
C SER A 339 -34.09 -8.33 4.61
N ILE A 340 -35.19 -7.73 5.05
CA ILE A 340 -36.06 -8.25 6.09
C ILE A 340 -37.51 -8.38 5.62
N ASP A 341 -38.22 -9.31 6.26
CA ASP A 341 -39.66 -9.43 6.24
C ASP A 341 -40.13 -9.84 7.64
N GLY A 342 -40.83 -8.93 8.33
CA GLY A 342 -41.34 -9.12 9.69
C GLY A 342 -40.83 -8.08 10.67
N GLU A 343 -40.84 -8.41 11.96
CA GLU A 343 -40.40 -7.52 13.05
C GLU A 343 -39.46 -8.28 13.98
N GLY A 344 -38.27 -7.74 14.17
CA GLY A 344 -37.33 -8.35 15.10
C GLY A 344 -35.94 -7.79 14.99
N ASN A 345 -35.03 -8.43 15.72
CA ASN A 345 -33.61 -8.14 15.64
C ASN A 345 -32.80 -9.44 15.67
N VAL A 346 -31.66 -9.41 14.99
CA VAL A 346 -30.66 -10.47 15.01
C VAL A 346 -29.28 -9.84 15.15
N THR A 347 -28.47 -10.44 16.00
CA THR A 347 -27.07 -10.09 16.22
C THR A 347 -26.20 -11.24 15.76
N TRP A 348 -25.05 -10.93 15.17
CA TRP A 348 -24.03 -11.91 14.78
C TRP A 348 -22.69 -11.20 14.64
N GLY A 349 -21.60 -11.96 14.60
CA GLY A 349 -20.31 -11.35 14.36
C GLY A 349 -19.20 -12.33 14.07
N ALA A 350 -18.06 -11.78 13.67
CA ALA A 350 -16.83 -12.51 13.47
C ALA A 350 -15.63 -11.57 13.53
N THR A 351 -14.48 -12.17 13.84
CA THR A 351 -13.16 -11.56 13.63
C THR A 351 -12.47 -12.33 12.52
N ALA A 352 -11.87 -11.60 11.57
CA ALA A 352 -10.96 -12.11 10.58
C ALA A 352 -9.55 -11.59 10.88
N LYS A 353 -8.56 -12.48 10.95
CA LYS A 353 -7.16 -12.14 11.17
C LYS A 353 -6.31 -12.73 10.05
N LEU A 354 -5.52 -11.87 9.42
CA LEU A 354 -4.52 -12.25 8.41
C LEU A 354 -3.26 -12.76 9.11
N THR A 355 -2.61 -13.78 8.55
CA THR A 355 -1.32 -14.26 9.08
C THR A 355 -0.26 -13.16 8.92
N SER A 356 0.56 -13.01 9.95
CA SER A 356 1.54 -11.92 10.05
C SER A 356 2.96 -12.52 10.04
N PRO A 357 3.89 -12.00 9.22
CA PRO A 357 3.69 -11.02 8.17
C PRO A 357 3.04 -11.64 6.91
N SER A 358 2.31 -10.83 6.15
CA SER A 358 1.82 -11.17 4.81
C SER A 358 2.50 -10.30 3.78
N VAL A 359 3.05 -10.88 2.72
CA VAL A 359 3.71 -10.16 1.62
C VAL A 359 3.04 -10.51 0.31
N TRP A 360 2.65 -9.49 -0.45
CA TRP A 360 2.25 -9.62 -1.84
C TRP A 360 3.10 -8.72 -2.70
N ARG A 361 3.82 -9.30 -3.66
CA ARG A 361 4.58 -8.59 -4.67
C ARG A 361 3.93 -8.84 -6.01
N GLU A 362 3.49 -7.77 -6.66
CA GLU A 362 3.00 -7.80 -8.02
C GLU A 362 4.10 -7.28 -8.93
N CYS A 363 4.58 -8.15 -9.83
CA CYS A 363 5.59 -7.83 -10.79
C CYS A 363 4.98 -7.23 -12.05
N PHE A 364 5.50 -6.08 -12.45
CA PHE A 364 5.14 -5.45 -13.72
C PHE A 364 6.09 -5.84 -14.85
N LYS A 365 7.35 -6.17 -14.51
CA LYS A 365 8.39 -6.48 -15.49
C LYS A 365 9.57 -7.22 -14.87
N GLY A 366 10.05 -8.26 -15.54
CA GLY A 366 11.37 -8.87 -15.30
C GLY A 366 11.57 -9.49 -13.91
N CYS A 367 10.49 -9.91 -13.26
CA CYS A 367 10.44 -10.61 -11.99
C CYS A 367 9.22 -11.55 -11.96
N ASP A 368 9.14 -12.38 -10.92
CA ASP A 368 7.97 -13.18 -10.61
C ASP A 368 7.15 -12.53 -9.51
N ASP A 369 5.84 -12.80 -9.51
CA ASP A 369 4.94 -12.43 -8.43
C ASP A 369 5.27 -13.25 -7.16
N GLU A 370 5.11 -12.63 -5.99
CA GLU A 370 5.29 -13.30 -4.69
C GLU A 370 4.03 -13.16 -3.84
N LYS A 371 3.57 -14.26 -3.23
CA LYS A 371 2.45 -14.24 -2.29
C LYS A 371 2.75 -15.16 -1.11
N THR A 372 3.03 -14.57 0.05
CA THR A 372 3.32 -15.29 1.29
C THR A 372 2.49 -14.75 2.45
N GLY A 373 2.08 -15.62 3.38
CA GLY A 373 1.34 -15.22 4.58
C GLY A 373 -0.13 -14.83 4.37
N TRP A 374 -0.66 -14.79 3.13
CA TRP A 374 -2.05 -14.41 2.84
C TRP A 374 -3.10 -15.49 3.21
N VAL A 375 -3.06 -15.95 4.45
CA VAL A 375 -3.99 -16.91 5.05
C VAL A 375 -4.77 -16.19 6.15
N VAL A 376 -6.10 -16.23 6.07
CA VAL A 376 -6.99 -15.61 7.06
C VAL A 376 -7.62 -16.66 7.94
N SER A 377 -7.51 -16.49 9.25
CA SER A 377 -8.27 -17.23 10.26
C SER A 377 -9.51 -16.42 10.66
N THR A 378 -10.65 -17.08 10.85
CA THR A 378 -11.88 -16.47 11.32
C THR A 378 -12.35 -17.07 12.64
N THR A 379 -12.85 -16.22 13.54
CA THR A 379 -13.52 -16.65 14.79
C THR A 379 -14.90 -16.00 14.84
N THR A 380 -15.95 -16.78 15.11
CA THR A 380 -17.34 -16.34 14.99
C THR A 380 -17.98 -16.12 16.36
N VAL A 381 -18.95 -15.22 16.40
CA VAL A 381 -19.82 -14.96 17.56
C VAL A 381 -21.17 -15.61 17.30
N GLU A 382 -21.73 -16.27 18.31
CA GLU A 382 -23.02 -16.96 18.21
C GLU A 382 -24.17 -15.97 17.96
N PRO A 383 -25.06 -16.24 16.98
CA PRO A 383 -26.14 -15.34 16.67
C PRO A 383 -27.21 -15.38 17.74
N LYS A 384 -27.76 -14.21 18.09
CA LYS A 384 -28.90 -14.08 19.00
C LYS A 384 -29.99 -13.29 18.31
N GLY A 385 -31.25 -13.65 18.51
CA GLY A 385 -32.36 -12.93 17.91
C GLY A 385 -33.63 -12.95 18.75
N ALA A 386 -34.51 -12.01 18.45
CA ALA A 386 -35.85 -11.91 19.04
C ALA A 386 -36.85 -11.36 18.01
N GLY A 387 -38.12 -11.74 18.14
CA GLY A 387 -39.22 -11.31 17.26
C GLY A 387 -39.71 -12.38 16.28
N SER A 388 -40.32 -11.97 15.18
CA SER A 388 -40.72 -12.80 14.03
C SER A 388 -40.14 -12.19 12.77
N LEU A 389 -38.97 -12.67 12.35
CA LEU A 389 -38.15 -12.05 11.30
C LEU A 389 -37.66 -13.10 10.30
N LYS A 390 -37.86 -12.85 9.01
CA LYS A 390 -37.10 -13.49 7.93
C LYS A 390 -36.08 -12.48 7.41
N ALA A 391 -34.81 -12.85 7.39
CA ALA A 391 -33.72 -12.00 6.93
C ALA A 391 -32.86 -12.71 5.90
N LYS A 392 -32.41 -11.98 4.89
CA LYS A 392 -31.28 -12.33 4.03
C LYS A 392 -30.13 -11.38 4.34
N LEU A 393 -28.93 -11.92 4.46
CA LEU A 393 -27.74 -11.20 4.91
C LEU A 393 -26.61 -11.40 3.90
N GLY A 394 -26.12 -10.30 3.37
CA GLY A 394 -24.83 -10.20 2.68
C GLY A 394 -24.10 -9.01 3.26
N VAL A 395 -23.16 -9.22 4.17
CA VAL A 395 -22.45 -8.11 4.84
C VAL A 395 -20.97 -8.40 4.88
N HIS A 396 -20.12 -7.43 4.57
CA HIS A 396 -18.67 -7.62 4.64
C HIS A 396 -17.97 -6.36 5.09
N ALA A 397 -16.90 -6.51 5.88
CA ALA A 397 -15.91 -5.45 5.98
C ALA A 397 -15.07 -5.47 4.71
N PHE A 398 -14.74 -4.29 4.19
CA PHE A 398 -13.80 -4.14 3.09
C PHE A 398 -12.62 -3.26 3.48
N ILE A 399 -11.45 -3.63 2.98
CA ILE A 399 -10.25 -2.81 2.92
C ILE A 399 -9.81 -2.80 1.46
N THR A 400 -9.69 -1.63 0.86
CA THR A 400 -9.35 -1.51 -0.57
C THR A 400 -8.13 -0.62 -0.77
N PRO A 401 -6.90 -1.10 -0.48
CA PRO A 401 -5.71 -0.36 -0.83
C PRO A 401 -5.61 -0.23 -2.36
N LYS A 402 -5.38 1.00 -2.82
CA LYS A 402 -5.19 1.38 -4.22
C LYS A 402 -3.82 2.02 -4.32
N ALA A 403 -3.05 1.62 -5.32
CA ALA A 403 -1.78 2.23 -5.64
C ALA A 403 -1.75 2.65 -7.11
N GLU A 404 -1.45 3.91 -7.34
CA GLU A 404 -1.00 4.43 -8.64
C GLU A 404 0.53 4.54 -8.54
N ALA A 405 1.23 3.83 -9.41
CA ALA A 405 2.68 3.84 -9.48
C ALA A 405 3.12 4.24 -10.89
N ARG A 406 3.88 5.32 -11.00
CA ARG A 406 4.53 5.74 -12.24
C ARG A 406 6.03 5.72 -12.05
N ILE A 407 6.75 5.16 -13.02
CA ILE A 407 8.20 5.16 -13.10
C ILE A 407 8.55 5.71 -14.49
N PHE A 408 9.22 6.87 -14.52
CA PHE A 408 9.48 7.65 -15.71
C PHE A 408 8.19 7.93 -16.53
N LYS A 409 8.07 7.33 -17.71
CA LYS A 409 6.94 7.48 -18.63
C LYS A 409 5.94 6.32 -18.52
N SER A 410 6.27 5.25 -17.81
CA SER A 410 5.41 4.09 -17.63
C SER A 410 4.66 4.20 -16.31
N GLY A 411 3.35 3.97 -16.33
CA GLY A 411 2.53 3.93 -15.12
C GLY A 411 1.71 2.65 -15.05
N TYR A 412 1.36 2.29 -13.83
CA TYR A 412 0.54 1.15 -13.46
C TYR A 412 -0.42 1.60 -12.36
N GLU A 413 -1.67 1.24 -12.49
CA GLU A 413 -2.70 1.50 -11.48
C GLU A 413 -3.35 0.19 -11.11
N VAL A 414 -3.26 -0.15 -9.82
CA VAL A 414 -3.75 -1.42 -9.29
C VAL A 414 -4.40 -1.21 -7.93
N GLY A 415 -5.56 -1.84 -7.74
CA GLY A 415 -6.23 -1.94 -6.45
C GLY A 415 -6.27 -3.38 -5.97
N VAL A 416 -6.20 -3.57 -4.66
CA VAL A 416 -6.58 -4.84 -4.03
C VAL A 416 -7.85 -4.59 -3.27
N ALA A 417 -8.81 -5.51 -3.35
CA ALA A 417 -9.98 -5.52 -2.50
C ALA A 417 -9.91 -6.73 -1.58
N ILE A 418 -9.95 -6.49 -0.28
CA ILE A 418 -10.00 -7.53 0.75
C ILE A 418 -11.36 -7.42 1.44
N LEU A 419 -12.19 -8.44 1.29
CA LEU A 419 -13.52 -8.53 1.90
C LEU A 419 -13.48 -9.59 3.00
N ALA A 420 -13.27 -9.16 4.26
CA ALA A 420 -13.28 -10.04 5.41
C ALA A 420 -13.52 -9.29 6.74
N PRO A 421 -14.31 -9.87 7.67
CA PRO A 421 -15.14 -11.06 7.46
C PRO A 421 -16.29 -10.76 6.49
N LYS A 422 -16.57 -11.71 5.58
CA LYS A 422 -17.70 -11.67 4.64
C LYS A 422 -18.77 -12.65 5.11
N PHE A 423 -19.97 -12.15 5.39
CA PHE A 423 -21.13 -12.92 5.81
C PHE A 423 -22.11 -13.08 4.65
N GLU A 424 -22.57 -14.30 4.44
CA GLU A 424 -23.68 -14.61 3.53
C GLU A 424 -24.62 -15.60 4.21
N GLY A 425 -25.92 -15.33 4.23
CA GLY A 425 -26.83 -16.23 4.93
C GLY A 425 -28.29 -15.79 4.97
N THR A 426 -29.09 -16.62 5.65
CA THR A 426 -30.49 -16.37 5.96
C THR A 426 -30.78 -16.67 7.42
N ALA A 427 -31.69 -15.90 8.01
CA ALA A 427 -32.19 -16.16 9.35
C ALA A 427 -33.72 -16.11 9.34
N LYS A 428 -34.37 -17.08 9.97
CA LYS A 428 -35.83 -17.14 10.10
C LYS A 428 -36.20 -17.46 11.54
N VAL A 429 -36.87 -16.50 12.19
CA VAL A 429 -37.46 -16.73 13.51
C VAL A 429 -38.86 -17.31 13.33
N SER A 430 -39.13 -18.45 13.97
CA SER A 430 -40.39 -19.19 13.88
C SER A 430 -40.95 -19.45 15.28
N GLY A 431 -42.26 -19.31 15.45
CA GLY A 431 -42.96 -19.58 16.71
C GLY A 431 -44.18 -20.47 16.51
N ASN A 432 -44.40 -21.41 17.42
CA ASN A 432 -45.58 -22.27 17.47
C ASN A 432 -45.93 -22.62 18.93
N SER A 433 -47.07 -22.14 19.42
CA SER A 433 -47.54 -22.43 20.78
C SER A 433 -47.81 -23.92 21.03
N ASN A 434 -48.01 -24.72 19.97
CA ASN A 434 -48.19 -26.16 20.07
C ASN A 434 -46.87 -26.94 20.18
N GLY A 435 -45.72 -26.28 20.06
CA GLY A 435 -44.41 -26.93 20.03
C GLY A 435 -43.98 -27.34 18.63
N GLY A 436 -42.89 -28.09 18.49
CA GLY A 436 -42.41 -28.61 17.22
C GLY A 436 -41.49 -27.67 16.43
N ILE A 437 -41.05 -26.55 17.03
CA ILE A 437 -40.03 -25.69 16.42
C ILE A 437 -38.65 -26.35 16.52
N CYS A 438 -37.78 -26.17 15.52
CA CYS A 438 -36.43 -26.75 15.50
C CYS A 438 -36.39 -28.29 15.68
N ALA A 439 -37.38 -29.01 15.13
CA ALA A 439 -37.55 -30.46 15.35
C ALA A 439 -37.65 -30.87 16.84
N ASN A 440 -37.98 -29.93 17.73
CA ASN A 440 -38.15 -30.16 19.16
C ASN A 440 -39.62 -30.01 19.54
N THR A 441 -40.24 -31.10 19.99
CA THR A 441 -41.67 -31.17 20.32
C THR A 441 -42.08 -30.23 21.46
N LYS A 442 -41.14 -29.83 22.33
CA LYS A 442 -41.38 -28.86 23.41
C LYS A 442 -41.01 -27.43 23.03
N ALA A 443 -40.26 -27.19 21.95
CA ALA A 443 -39.83 -25.84 21.59
C ALA A 443 -40.96 -25.03 20.96
N ILE A 444 -41.24 -23.86 21.54
CA ILE A 444 -42.30 -22.95 21.08
C ILE A 444 -41.77 -21.75 20.30
N LEU A 445 -40.46 -21.50 20.37
CA LEU A 445 -39.78 -20.42 19.66
C LEU A 445 -38.38 -20.90 19.26
N GLY A 446 -37.96 -20.57 18.04
CA GLY A 446 -36.63 -20.87 17.55
C GLY A 446 -36.21 -20.05 16.35
N VAL A 447 -34.93 -20.10 16.04
CA VAL A 447 -34.32 -19.38 14.91
C VAL A 447 -33.58 -20.37 14.03
N ASP A 448 -34.06 -20.55 12.80
CA ASP A 448 -33.32 -21.22 11.75
C ASP A 448 -32.27 -20.25 11.20
N VAL A 449 -31.00 -20.62 11.28
CA VAL A 449 -29.88 -19.80 10.77
C VAL A 449 -29.04 -20.65 9.83
N ASP A 450 -28.97 -20.20 8.58
CA ASP A 450 -27.93 -20.58 7.61
C ASP A 450 -26.99 -19.38 7.49
N LEU A 451 -25.79 -19.47 8.05
CA LEU A 451 -24.81 -18.40 8.01
C LEU A 451 -23.46 -18.95 7.60
N LYS A 452 -22.94 -18.36 6.52
CA LYS A 452 -21.58 -18.56 6.05
C LYS A 452 -20.74 -17.35 6.41
N VAL A 453 -19.50 -17.59 6.81
CA VAL A 453 -18.47 -16.56 6.95
C VAL A 453 -17.34 -16.88 5.99
N GLY A 454 -16.65 -15.86 5.49
CA GLY A 454 -15.55 -16.09 4.58
C GLY A 454 -14.66 -14.88 4.35
N LEU A 455 -13.79 -15.05 3.36
CA LEU A 455 -12.90 -14.04 2.83
C LEU A 455 -12.99 -14.07 1.30
N GLN A 456 -12.98 -12.89 0.71
CA GLN A 456 -12.74 -12.73 -0.72
C GLN A 456 -11.64 -11.69 -0.93
N CYS A 457 -10.66 -12.01 -1.76
CA CYS A 457 -9.55 -11.14 -2.11
C CYS A 457 -9.35 -11.14 -3.63
N TYR A 458 -9.25 -9.97 -4.23
CA TYR A 458 -8.99 -9.84 -5.66
C TYR A 458 -8.20 -8.57 -5.97
N VAL A 459 -7.41 -8.65 -7.04
CA VAL A 459 -6.80 -7.48 -7.66
C VAL A 459 -7.77 -6.92 -8.68
N TYR A 460 -7.78 -5.61 -8.85
CA TYR A 460 -8.62 -4.96 -9.84
C TYR A 460 -8.00 -3.69 -10.41
N ALA A 461 -8.50 -3.29 -11.57
CA ALA A 461 -8.28 -2.00 -12.20
C ALA A 461 -9.65 -1.38 -12.58
N GLY A 462 -9.79 -0.06 -12.45
CA GLY A 462 -11.05 0.68 -12.62
C GLY A 462 -11.51 1.40 -11.33
N ASP A 463 -12.22 2.52 -11.44
CA ASP A 463 -12.43 3.52 -10.37
C ASP A 463 -12.96 2.98 -9.01
N ASN A 464 -13.68 1.85 -9.03
CA ASN A 464 -14.27 1.25 -7.83
C ASN A 464 -14.09 -0.27 -7.81
N TYR A 465 -13.71 -0.80 -6.63
CA TYR A 465 -13.58 -2.24 -6.38
C TYR A 465 -14.88 -3.03 -6.62
N GLN A 466 -16.05 -2.40 -6.48
CA GLN A 466 -17.35 -3.08 -6.66
C GLN A 466 -17.67 -3.36 -8.12
N THR A 467 -17.26 -2.47 -9.02
CA THR A 467 -17.51 -2.52 -10.46
C THR A 467 -16.24 -2.16 -11.22
N PRO A 468 -15.17 -2.95 -11.07
CA PRO A 468 -13.92 -2.65 -11.74
C PRO A 468 -14.02 -2.99 -13.23
N ASP A 469 -13.26 -2.25 -14.06
CA ASP A 469 -13.12 -2.54 -15.49
C ASP A 469 -12.45 -3.90 -15.72
N TRP A 470 -11.55 -4.27 -14.82
CA TRP A 470 -10.89 -5.57 -14.80
C TRP A 470 -10.70 -6.07 -13.36
N ARG A 471 -10.88 -7.36 -13.12
CA ARG A 471 -10.55 -7.98 -11.83
C ARG A 471 -10.04 -9.40 -11.98
N LYS A 472 -9.19 -9.81 -11.04
CA LYS A 472 -8.71 -11.18 -10.89
C LYS A 472 -8.82 -11.63 -9.43
N THR A 473 -9.60 -12.68 -9.19
CA THR A 473 -9.73 -13.29 -7.88
C THR A 473 -8.42 -13.93 -7.47
N LEU A 474 -7.85 -13.49 -6.36
CA LEU A 474 -6.65 -14.07 -5.75
C LEU A 474 -6.99 -15.19 -4.78
N PHE A 475 -8.12 -15.05 -4.10
CA PHE A 475 -8.61 -16.01 -3.12
C PHE A 475 -10.09 -15.77 -2.85
N GLU A 476 -10.86 -16.84 -2.77
CA GLU A 476 -12.24 -16.78 -2.29
C GLU A 476 -12.54 -18.06 -1.52
N LYS A 477 -13.04 -17.91 -0.29
CA LYS A 477 -13.44 -19.05 0.53
C LYS A 477 -14.53 -18.64 1.50
N MET A 478 -15.60 -19.44 1.53
CA MET A 478 -16.71 -19.32 2.46
C MET A 478 -16.85 -20.65 3.22
N TRP A 479 -17.16 -20.55 4.51
CA TRP A 479 -17.40 -21.68 5.39
C TRP A 479 -18.77 -21.55 6.02
N THR A 480 -19.54 -22.63 6.05
CA THR A 480 -20.78 -22.70 6.83
C THR A 480 -20.43 -22.70 8.32
N VAL A 481 -20.90 -21.68 9.04
CA VAL A 481 -20.69 -21.52 10.48
C VAL A 481 -21.89 -22.06 11.24
N TYR A 482 -23.08 -21.73 10.73
CA TYR A 482 -24.35 -22.21 11.27
C TYR A 482 -25.18 -22.74 10.11
N ASP A 483 -25.70 -23.93 10.31
CA ASP A 483 -26.77 -24.53 9.49
C ASP A 483 -27.62 -25.35 10.46
N LYS A 484 -28.33 -24.64 11.34
CA LYS A 484 -29.11 -25.25 12.41
C LYS A 484 -30.21 -24.32 12.92
N CYS A 485 -31.18 -24.94 13.60
CA CYS A 485 -32.23 -24.24 14.32
C CYS A 485 -31.90 -24.14 15.81
N PHE A 486 -31.86 -22.92 16.34
CA PHE A 486 -31.62 -22.65 17.75
C PHE A 486 -32.94 -22.52 18.51
N VAL A 487 -33.15 -23.35 19.53
CA VAL A 487 -34.32 -23.24 20.41
C VAL A 487 -34.14 -22.07 21.35
N LEU A 488 -35.05 -21.08 21.28
CA LEU A 488 -35.03 -19.90 22.15
C LEU A 488 -35.93 -20.07 23.38
N ALA A 489 -37.03 -20.83 23.26
CA ALA A 489 -37.94 -21.10 24.37
C ALA A 489 -38.63 -22.46 24.22
N LYS A 490 -38.93 -23.10 25.36
CA LYS A 490 -39.64 -24.38 25.46
C LYS A 490 -40.90 -24.21 26.31
N LYS A 491 -41.88 -25.08 26.08
CA LYS A 491 -42.98 -25.30 27.02
C LYS A 491 -42.41 -25.70 28.39
N PRO A 492 -43.02 -25.26 29.50
CA PRO A 492 -42.69 -25.74 30.83
C PRO A 492 -42.78 -27.28 30.93
#